data_AF-A0A2H0B135-F1
#
_entry.id   AF-A0A2H0B135-F1
#
_cell.length_a   1.000
_cell.length_b   1.000
_cell.length_c   1.000
_cell.angle_alpha   90.00
_cell.angle_beta   90.00
_cell.angle_gamma   90.00
#
_symmetry.space_group_name_H-M   'P 1'
#
loop_
_entity.id
_entity.type
_entity.pdbx_description
1 polymer ?
#
loop_
_entity_poly.entity_id
_entity_poly.type
_entity_poly.pdbx_seq_one_letter_code
_entity_poly.pdbx_strand_id
1 'polypeptide(L)'
;MKKNISNLKLNALPTTPGVYQFYDKTGKILYIGKAKNLRSRVKSYFLRAEELTESRSTAIYQMVQKIKRIKTTSTDSELEA
;
A
#
# COMPACT_ATOMS: atom_id res chain seq x y z
N MET A 1 -5.23 -10.16 11.30
CA MET A 1 -4.85 -9.39 10.08
C MET A 1 -6.00 -9.08 9.12
N LYS A 2 -6.87 -10.04 8.76
CA LYS A 2 -7.98 -9.86 7.80
C LYS A 2 -8.86 -8.61 8.04
N LYS A 3 -9.06 -8.21 9.31
CA LYS A 3 -9.92 -7.08 9.72
C LYS A 3 -9.38 -5.70 9.32
N ASN A 4 -8.06 -5.53 9.13
CA ASN A 4 -7.45 -4.24 8.75
C ASN A 4 -7.52 -3.96 7.24
N ILE A 5 -7.56 -5.01 6.41
CA ILE A 5 -7.45 -4.91 4.95
C ILE A 5 -8.83 -4.66 4.31
N SER A 6 -9.89 -5.24 4.87
CA SER A 6 -11.26 -5.12 4.37
C SER A 6 -11.75 -3.67 4.26
N ASN A 7 -11.27 -2.78 5.13
CA ASN A 7 -11.68 -1.37 5.13
C ASN A 7 -10.90 -0.48 4.14
N LEU A 8 -9.76 -0.96 3.62
CA LEU A 8 -8.87 -0.17 2.75
C LEU A 8 -9.30 -0.19 1.27
N LYS A 9 -10.39 -0.89 0.92
CA LYS A 9 -10.97 -0.97 -0.44
C LYS A 9 -9.91 -1.19 -1.54
N LEU A 10 -8.95 -2.08 -1.33
CA LEU A 10 -7.82 -2.30 -2.24
C LEU A 10 -8.23 -2.65 -3.68
N ASN A 11 -9.41 -3.26 -3.86
CA ASN A 11 -9.97 -3.58 -5.17
C ASN A 11 -10.45 -2.37 -5.96
N ALA A 12 -10.75 -1.24 -5.30
CA ALA A 12 -11.19 -0.01 -5.92
C ALA A 12 -10.04 0.88 -6.39
N LEU A 13 -8.78 0.53 -6.08
CA LEU A 13 -7.62 1.32 -6.50
C LEU A 13 -7.48 1.32 -8.02
N PRO A 14 -6.95 2.41 -8.64
CA PRO A 14 -6.72 2.47 -10.08
C PRO A 14 -5.77 1.39 -10.57
N THR A 15 -5.95 0.94 -11.81
CA THR A 15 -5.01 0.04 -12.51
C THR A 15 -4.03 0.80 -13.41
N THR A 16 -3.99 2.13 -13.29
CA THR A 16 -3.11 3.01 -14.05
C THR A 16 -1.73 3.18 -13.37
N PRO A 17 -0.76 3.75 -14.08
CA PRO A 17 0.46 4.25 -13.47
C PRO A 17 0.19 5.36 -12.46
N GLY A 18 1.14 5.58 -11.54
CA GLY A 18 1.11 6.71 -10.64
C GLY A 18 1.87 6.50 -9.33
N VAL A 19 1.63 7.41 -8.39
CA VAL A 19 2.24 7.44 -7.06
C VAL A 19 1.23 6.97 -6.01
N TYR A 20 1.69 6.11 -5.09
CA TYR A 20 0.93 5.67 -3.92
C TYR A 20 1.62 6.09 -2.63
N GLN A 21 0.81 6.38 -1.62
CA GLN A 21 1.27 6.87 -0.32
C GLN A 21 0.50 6.14 0.78
N PHE A 22 1.24 5.61 1.74
CA PHE A 22 0.69 4.96 2.93
C PHE A 22 0.79 5.88 4.13
N TYR A 23 -0.28 5.95 4.89
CA TYR A 23 -0.40 6.81 6.06
C TYR A 23 -0.83 6.01 7.28
N ASP A 24 -0.32 6.42 8.43
CA ASP A 24 -0.79 5.90 9.72
C ASP A 24 -2.09 6.61 10.18
N LYS A 25 -2.54 6.27 11.39
CA LYS A 25 -3.74 6.83 12.00
C LYS A 25 -3.66 8.34 12.29
N THR A 26 -2.46 8.90 12.42
CA THR A 26 -2.27 10.33 12.71
C THR A 26 -2.10 11.14 11.43
N GLY A 27 -2.08 10.49 10.27
CA GLY A 27 -1.85 11.14 8.98
C GLY A 27 -0.37 11.31 8.63
N LYS A 28 0.55 10.68 9.38
CA LYS A 28 1.97 10.66 9.03
C LYS A 28 2.19 9.71 7.85
N ILE A 29 3.03 10.14 6.90
CA ILE A 29 3.48 9.29 5.79
C ILE A 29 4.39 8.20 6.33
N LEU A 30 4.03 6.96 6.03
CA LEU A 30 4.81 5.76 6.32
C LEU A 30 5.69 5.37 5.14
N TYR A 31 5.19 5.57 3.92
CA TYR A 31 5.86 5.16 2.69
C TYR A 31 5.27 5.87 1.47
N ILE A 32 6.13 6.13 0.49
CA ILE A 32 5.76 6.62 -0.84
C ILE A 32 6.44 5.74 -1.87
N GLY A 33 5.71 5.37 -2.92
CA GLY A 33 6.29 4.69 -4.06
C GLY A 33 5.53 4.96 -5.35
N LYS A 34 6.12 4.54 -6.46
CA LYS A 34 5.53 4.61 -7.79
C LYS A 34 5.24 3.22 -8.36
N ALA A 35 4.31 3.17 -9.30
CA ALA A 35 3.89 1.91 -9.92
C ALA A 35 3.39 2.14 -11.35
N LYS A 36 3.61 1.16 -12.24
CA LYS A 36 2.86 1.02 -13.52
C LYS A 36 1.38 0.69 -13.32
N ASN A 37 1.08 0.03 -12.21
CA ASN A 37 -0.27 -0.38 -11.85
C ASN A 37 -0.43 -0.23 -10.34
N LEU A 38 -1.11 0.85 -9.93
CA LEU A 38 -1.29 1.21 -8.53
C LEU A 38 -1.95 0.08 -7.72
N ARG A 39 -3.03 -0.52 -8.23
CA ARG A 39 -3.74 -1.62 -7.56
C ARG A 39 -2.84 -2.82 -7.30
N SER A 40 -2.17 -3.34 -8.33
CA SER A 40 -1.31 -4.51 -8.23
C SER A 40 -0.15 -4.25 -7.27
N ARG A 41 0.49 -3.09 -7.40
CA ARG A 41 1.62 -2.72 -6.54
C ARG A 41 1.21 -2.60 -5.08
N VAL A 42 0.12 -1.90 -4.79
CA VAL A 42 -0.37 -1.75 -3.41
C VAL A 42 -0.75 -3.11 -2.83
N LYS A 43 -1.49 -3.95 -3.57
CA LYS A 43 -1.86 -5.31 -3.11
C LYS A 43 -0.64 -6.16 -2.74
N SER A 44 0.46 -6.05 -3.48
CA SER A 44 1.67 -6.85 -3.21
C SER A 44 2.24 -6.66 -1.81
N TYR A 45 2.13 -5.46 -1.21
CA TYR A 45 2.57 -5.24 0.17
C TYR A 45 1.71 -6.01 1.17
N PHE A 46 0.39 -6.06 0.95
CA PHE A 46 -0.53 -6.74 1.85
C PHE A 46 -0.43 -8.26 1.72
N LEU A 47 -0.31 -8.78 0.49
CA LEU A 47 -0.07 -10.20 0.25
C LEU A 47 1.26 -10.66 0.86
N ARG A 48 2.34 -9.90 0.62
CA ARG A 48 3.64 -10.20 1.22
C ARG A 48 3.61 -10.13 2.74
N ALA A 49 2.86 -9.20 3.33
CA ALA A 49 2.68 -9.15 4.77
C ALA A 49 1.86 -10.33 5.30
N GLU A 50 0.94 -10.91 4.52
CA GLU A 50 0.20 -12.14 4.86
C GLU A 50 1.08 -13.39 4.82
N GLU A 51 1.99 -13.48 3.87
CA GLU A 51 2.98 -14.57 3.79
C GLU A 51 4.02 -14.52 4.92
N LEU A 52 4.24 -13.33 5.49
CA LEU A 52 5.20 -13.13 6.58
C LEU A 52 4.53 -13.36 7.94
N THR A 53 5.13 -14.25 8.74
CA THR A 53 4.67 -14.50 10.11
C THR A 53 5.07 -13.36 11.06
N GLU A 54 4.25 -13.13 12.08
CA GLU A 54 4.47 -12.12 13.13
C GLU A 54 5.84 -12.28 13.84
N SER A 55 6.34 -13.52 13.91
CA SER A 55 7.63 -13.90 14.49
C SER A 55 8.86 -13.46 13.68
N ARG A 56 8.72 -13.17 12.38
CA ARG A 56 9.82 -12.75 11.49
C ARG A 56 9.75 -11.26 11.14
N SER A 57 9.38 -10.42 12.11
CA SER A 57 9.15 -8.97 11.96
C SER A 57 10.04 -8.30 10.91
N THR A 58 9.51 -8.18 9.68
CA THR A 58 10.14 -7.41 8.61
C THR A 58 9.59 -5.99 8.61
N ALA A 59 10.35 -5.06 8.04
CA ALA A 59 9.91 -3.67 7.86
C ALA A 59 8.57 -3.57 7.10
N ILE A 60 8.33 -4.44 6.12
CA ILE A 60 7.08 -4.48 5.35
C ILE A 60 5.90 -4.88 6.23
N TYR A 61 6.05 -5.94 7.02
CA TYR A 61 5.00 -6.42 7.92
C TYR A 61 4.61 -5.32 8.92
N GLN A 62 5.60 -4.72 9.59
CA GLN A 62 5.38 -3.66 10.58
C GLN A 62 4.74 -2.41 9.97
N MET A 63 5.17 -2.03 8.75
CA MET A 63 4.57 -0.92 8.02
C MET A 63 3.09 -1.20 7.73
N VAL A 64 2.76 -2.37 7.17
CA VAL A 64 1.39 -2.74 6.79
C VAL A 64 0.44 -2.69 7.99
N GLN A 65 0.87 -3.11 9.18
CA GLN A 65 0.03 -3.02 10.39
C GLN A 65 -0.33 -1.58 10.78
N LYS A 66 0.52 -0.61 10.45
CA LYS A 66 0.33 0.81 10.78
C LYS A 66 -0.56 1.54 9.77
N ILE A 67 -0.75 1.01 8.55
CA ILE A 67 -1.51 1.67 7.48
C ILE A 67 -2.97 1.83 7.90
N LYS A 68 -3.47 3.07 7.84
CA LYS A 68 -4.89 3.43 8.02
C LYS A 68 -5.47 4.16 6.83
N ARG A 69 -4.64 4.76 5.98
CA ARG A 69 -5.09 5.43 4.76
C ARG A 69 -4.11 5.21 3.63
N ILE A 70 -4.66 5.04 2.43
CA ILE A 70 -3.92 4.92 1.17
C ILE A 70 -4.37 6.08 0.29
N LYS A 71 -3.42 6.84 -0.25
CA LYS A 71 -3.67 7.85 -1.27
C LYS A 71 -2.98 7.42 -2.56
N THR A 72 -3.67 7.55 -3.68
CA THR A 72 -3.11 7.31 -5.00
C THR A 72 -3.31 8.54 -5.87
N THR A 73 -2.33 8.84 -6.70
CA THR A 73 -2.39 9.87 -7.73
C THR A 73 -1.97 9.23 -9.04
N SER A 74 -2.91 9.10 -9.97
CA SER A 74 -2.62 8.55 -11.31
C SER A 74 -1.77 9.54 -12.10
N THR A 75 -0.88 9.01 -12.94
CA THR A 75 -0.04 9.80 -13.86
C THR A 75 -0.15 9.20 -15.27
N ASP A 76 0.12 10.02 -16.28
CA ASP A 76 0.02 9.61 -17.69
C ASP A 76 1.19 8.69 -18.10
N SER A 77 2.31 8.74 -17.38
CA SER A 77 3.42 7.79 -17.56
C SER A 77 4.25 7.59 -16.28
N GLU A 78 5.09 6.55 -16.29
CA GLU A 78 6.08 6.29 -15.23
C GLU A 78 7.20 7.34 -15.14
N LEU A 79 7.44 8.11 -16.21
CA LEU A 79 8.48 9.14 -16.25
C LEU A 79 8.14 10.35 -15.36
N GLU A 80 6.86 10.56 -15.09
CA GLU A 80 6.36 11.66 -14.24
C GLU A 80 6.03 11.20 -12.80
N ALA A 81 6.28 9.92 -12.48
CA ALA A 81 6.01 9.30 -11.18
C ALA A 81 7.27 9.05 -10.34
#